data_AF-A0A3D4LJX0-F1
#
_entry.id   AF-A0A3D4LJX0-F1
#
_cell.length_a   1.000
_cell.length_b   1.000
_cell.length_c   1.000
_cell.angle_alpha   90.00
_cell.angle_beta   90.00
_cell.angle_gamma   90.00
#
_symmetry.space_group_name_H-M   'P 1'
#
loop_
_entity.id
_entity.type
_entity.pdbx_description
1 polymer ?
#
loop_
_entity_poly.entity_id
_entity_poly.type
_entity_poly.pdbx_seq_one_letter_code
_entity_poly.pdbx_strand_id
1 'polypeptide(L)' 'FNLRRPIYQQLAAYGHFGREDLDLPWEKTDKKDVLAKYL' A
#
# COMPACT_ATOMS: atom_id res chain seq x y z
N PHE A 1 -2.37 -7.93 -3.60
CA PHE A 1 -2.61 -6.51 -3.93
C PHE A 1 -3.91 -6.23 -4.67
N ASN A 2 -4.42 -7.11 -5.55
CA ASN A 2 -5.69 -6.89 -6.28
C ASN A 2 -5.74 -5.53 -7.00
N LEU A 3 -4.86 -5.35 -8.00
CA LEU A 3 -4.59 -4.04 -8.61
C LEU A 3 -5.46 -3.70 -9.83
N ARG A 4 -6.24 -4.66 -10.35
CA ARG A 4 -7.15 -4.45 -11.49
C ARG A 4 -8.44 -3.79 -11.03
N ARG A 5 -8.32 -2.58 -10.49
CA ARG A 5 -9.39 -1.74 -9.96
C ARG A 5 -9.08 -0.27 -10.28
N PRO A 6 -10.09 0.61 -10.42
CA PRO A 6 -9.88 2.02 -10.72
C PRO A 6 -9.43 2.81 -9.48
N ILE A 7 -8.24 2.54 -8.96
CA ILE A 7 -7.67 3.17 -7.74
C ILE A 7 -6.56 4.19 -8.03
N TYR A 8 -6.29 4.49 -9.30
CA TYR A 8 -5.10 5.24 -9.70
C TYR A 8 -5.28 6.76 -9.77
N GLN A 9 -6.51 7.26 -9.91
CA GLN A 9 -6.78 8.70 -10.06
C GLN A 9 -6.29 9.51 -8.85
N GLN A 10 -6.52 9.00 -7.64
CA GLN A 10 -6.10 9.64 -6.39
C GLN A 10 -4.57 9.71 -6.17
N LEU A 11 -3.81 8.97 -6.98
CA LEU A 11 -2.34 8.92 -6.91
C LEU A 11 -1.68 9.92 -7.86
N ALA A 12 -2.43 10.50 -8.80
CA ALA A 12 -1.90 11.41 -9.81
C ALA A 12 -1.37 12.73 -9.22
N ALA A 13 -1.76 13.04 -7.97
CA ALA A 13 -1.31 14.21 -7.23
C ALA A 13 -0.99 13.83 -5.77
N TYR A 14 -0.12 14.62 -5.14
CA TYR A 14 0.29 14.47 -3.74
C TYR A 14 1.04 13.17 -3.41
N GLY A 15 1.57 12.48 -4.44
CA GLY A 15 2.48 11.34 -4.29
C GLY A 15 1.80 9.98 -4.17
N HIS A 16 2.58 8.94 -4.50
CA HIS A 16 2.13 7.54 -4.55
C HIS A 16 2.33 6.77 -3.22
N PHE A 17 3.13 7.32 -2.31
CA PHE A 17 3.58 6.66 -1.09
C PHE A 17 3.31 7.51 0.16
N GLY A 18 3.20 6.85 1.32
CA GLY A 18 3.04 7.53 2.62
C GLY A 18 1.70 8.24 2.78
N ARG A 19 0.71 7.86 1.98
CA ARG A 19 -0.65 8.44 2.00
C ARG A 19 -1.54 7.65 2.94
N GLU A 20 -1.49 7.97 4.23
CA GLU A 20 -2.32 7.33 5.26
C GLU A 20 -3.82 7.62 5.10
N ASP A 21 -4.17 8.68 4.35
CA ASP A 21 -5.54 9.03 3.98
C ASP A 21 -6.14 8.11 2.89
N LEU A 22 -5.32 7.25 2.26
CA LEU A 22 -5.72 6.34 1.20
C LEU A 22 -5.47 4.87 1.59
N ASP A 23 -6.44 3.97 1.37
CA ASP A 23 -6.24 2.52 1.56
C ASP A 23 -5.49 1.88 0.39
N LEU A 24 -4.20 2.17 0.29
CA LEU A 24 -3.33 1.66 -0.76
C LEU A 24 -2.75 0.30 -0.36
N PRO A 25 -2.85 -0.72 -1.23
CA PRO A 25 -2.51 -2.07 -0.83
C PRO A 25 -0.99 -2.27 -0.69
N TRP A 26 -0.14 -1.41 -1.27
CA TRP A 26 1.32 -1.46 -1.12
C TRP A 26 1.85 -0.75 0.13
N GLU A 27 1.04 0.09 0.77
CA GLU A 27 1.39 0.73 2.06
C GLU A 27 1.17 -0.23 3.26
N LYS A 28 0.50 -1.37 3.04
CA LYS A 28 0.21 -2.33 4.10
C LYS A 28 1.49 -3.02 4.59
N THR A 29 1.70 -2.99 5.90
CA THR A 29 2.80 -3.68 6.61
C THR A 29 2.36 -5.00 7.24
N ASP A 30 1.32 -5.62 6.69
CA ASP A 30 0.69 -6.86 7.17
C ASP A 30 1.65 -8.07 7.20
N LYS A 31 2.71 -8.04 6.39
CA LYS A 31 3.74 -9.08 6.36
C LYS A 31 4.87 -8.91 7.37
N LYS A 32 4.88 -7.84 8.18
CA LYS A 32 6.01 -7.54 9.11
C LYS A 32 6.32 -8.71 10.04
N ASP A 33 5.30 -9.32 10.65
CA ASP A 33 5.48 -10.36 11.66
C ASP A 33 5.85 -11.70 11.03
N VAL A 34 5.41 -11.93 9.79
CA VAL A 34 5.82 -13.10 9.00
C VAL A 34 7.31 -13.00 8.71
N LEU A 35 7.79 -11.83 8.26
CA LEU A 35 9.20 -11.61 7.94
C LEU A 35 10.08 -11.66 9.20
N ALA A 36 9.62 -11.10 10.32
CA ALA A 36 10.36 -11.10 11.58
C ALA A 36 10.65 -12.52 12.11
N LYS A 37 9.83 -13.53 11.76
CA LYS A 37 10.05 -14.93 12.15
C LYS A 37 11.20 -15.62 11.42
N TYR A 38 11.68 -15.05 10.32
CA TYR A 38 12.77 -15.63 9.51
C TYR A 38 14.13 -15.00 9.80
N LEU A 39 14.21 -14.14 10.82
CA LEU A 39 15.44 -13.51 11.33
C LEU A 39 15.79 -14.10 12.69
#